data_AF-A0A1B6JVW5-F1
#
_entry.id   AF-A0A1B6JVW5-F1
#
_cell.length_a   1.000
_cell.length_b   1.000
_cell.length_c   1.000
_cell.angle_alpha   90.00
_cell.angle_beta   90.00
_cell.angle_gamma   90.00
#
_symmetry.space_group_name_H-M   'P 1'
#
loop_
_entity.id
_entity.type
_entity.pdbx_description
1 polymer ?
#
loop_
_entity_poly.entity_id
_entity_poly.type
_entity_poly.pdbx_seq_one_letter_code
_entity_poly.pdbx_strand_id
1 'polypeptide(L)'
;MWFLGVPYVNLSSPGNLEALLKSVQHITKGREYFILVPWLGDGLLTSTGAKWHAHRKMLTPAFHFRILESCLPIFNRNAQLLIKILQDKFADDKILNVDTFISLCSLDIISEAAMGVRLEAQLQKHSTL
;
A
#
# COMPACT_ATOMS: atom_id res chain seq x y z
N MET A 1 -20.46 -4.69 18.35
CA MET A 1 -20.79 -3.26 18.19
C MET A 1 -21.80 -3.13 17.07
N TRP A 2 -22.82 -2.30 17.19
CA TRP A 2 -23.76 -2.05 16.09
C TRP A 2 -23.32 -0.79 15.35
N PHE A 3 -23.27 -0.84 14.03
CA PHE A 3 -22.94 0.31 13.19
C PHE A 3 -23.92 0.38 12.02
N LEU A 4 -24.63 1.52 11.89
CA LEU A 4 -25.67 1.75 10.87
C LEU A 4 -26.69 0.60 10.75
N GLY A 5 -27.13 0.05 11.89
CA GLY A 5 -28.09 -1.06 11.93
C GLY A 5 -27.53 -2.43 11.54
N VAL A 6 -26.22 -2.53 11.30
CA VAL A 6 -25.52 -3.78 11.01
C VAL A 6 -24.70 -4.20 12.24
N PRO A 7 -24.78 -5.47 12.70
CA PRO A 7 -23.94 -5.95 13.78
C PRO A 7 -22.51 -6.22 13.28
N TYR A 8 -21.54 -5.68 14.01
CA TYR A 8 -20.11 -5.90 13.81
C TYR A 8 -19.50 -6.62 15.01
N VAL A 9 -18.64 -7.60 14.72
CA VAL A 9 -17.84 -8.30 15.72
C VAL A 9 -16.42 -7.75 15.65
N ASN A 10 -15.94 -7.16 16.75
CA ASN A 10 -14.56 -6.72 16.84
C ASN A 10 -13.71 -7.86 17.39
N LEU A 11 -12.70 -8.27 16.63
CA LEU A 11 -11.77 -9.33 17.03
C LEU A 11 -10.50 -8.70 17.57
N SER A 12 -10.38 -8.64 18.90
CA SER A 12 -9.19 -8.10 19.57
C SER A 12 -8.23 -9.17 20.10
N SER A 13 -8.64 -10.44 20.08
CA SER A 13 -7.79 -11.56 20.49
C SER A 13 -6.88 -12.01 19.35
N PRO A 14 -5.55 -12.08 19.54
CA PRO A 14 -4.61 -12.53 18.51
C PRO A 14 -4.95 -13.92 17.95
N GLY A 15 -5.36 -14.87 18.80
CA GLY A 15 -5.68 -16.23 18.35
C GLY A 15 -6.90 -16.29 17.43
N ASN A 16 -7.92 -15.48 17.69
CA ASN A 16 -9.10 -15.39 16.83
C ASN A 16 -8.76 -14.70 15.50
N LEU A 17 -7.95 -13.65 15.55
CA LEU A 17 -7.50 -12.93 14.36
C LEU A 17 -6.64 -13.83 13.47
N GLU A 18 -5.71 -14.58 14.06
CA GLU A 18 -4.88 -15.54 13.34
C GLU A 18 -5.70 -16.64 12.66
N ALA A 19 -6.65 -17.24 13.38
CA ALA A 19 -7.52 -18.28 12.83
C ALA A 19 -8.35 -17.76 11.64
N LEU A 20 -8.85 -16.53 11.72
CA LEU A 20 -9.60 -15.91 10.64
C LEU A 20 -8.70 -15.53 9.45
N LEU A 21 -7.58 -14.82 9.69
CA LEU A 21 -6.69 -14.32 8.64
C LEU A 21 -5.94 -15.44 7.89
N LYS A 22 -5.70 -16.58 8.54
CA LYS A 22 -5.12 -17.77 7.89
C LYS A 22 -6.14 -18.61 7.13
N SER A 23 -7.44 -18.36 7.31
CA SER A 23 -8.47 -19.13 6.63
C SER A 23 -8.42 -18.92 5.12
N VAL A 24 -8.36 -20.02 4.39
CA VAL A 24 -8.43 -20.03 2.92
C VAL A 24 -9.90 -20.00 2.45
N GLN A 25 -10.85 -20.32 3.34
CA GLN A 25 -12.28 -20.37 3.04
C GLN A 25 -12.99 -19.04 3.37
N HIS A 26 -12.66 -18.40 4.49
CA HIS A 26 -13.30 -17.15 4.94
C HIS A 26 -12.58 -15.91 4.38
N ILE A 27 -12.49 -15.82 3.04
CA ILE A 27 -11.79 -14.72 2.35
C ILE A 27 -12.72 -13.64 1.79
N THR A 28 -14.03 -13.83 1.90
CA THR A 28 -15.02 -12.84 1.47
C THR A 28 -14.86 -11.55 2.27
N LYS A 29 -14.72 -10.44 1.55
CA LYS A 29 -14.49 -9.12 2.13
C LYS A 29 -15.78 -8.55 2.72
N GLY A 30 -15.65 -7.74 3.76
CA GLY A 30 -16.79 -7.04 4.32
C GLY A 30 -17.29 -5.93 3.40
N ARG A 31 -18.42 -5.34 3.76
CA ARG A 31 -19.12 -4.32 2.96
C ARG A 31 -18.29 -3.06 2.75
N GLU A 32 -17.34 -2.80 3.64
CA GLU A 32 -16.39 -1.70 3.56
C GLU A 32 -15.55 -1.71 2.28
N TYR A 33 -15.29 -2.88 1.68
CA TYR A 33 -14.56 -2.97 0.41
C TYR A 33 -15.37 -2.47 -0.79
N PHE A 34 -16.68 -2.25 -0.66
CA PHE A 34 -17.52 -1.76 -1.76
C PHE A 34 -17.09 -0.38 -2.27
N ILE A 35 -16.50 0.44 -1.40
CA ILE A 35 -15.96 1.76 -1.79
C ILE A 35 -14.81 1.65 -2.79
N LEU A 36 -14.13 0.51 -2.84
CA LEU A 36 -13.00 0.25 -3.74
C LEU A 36 -13.46 -0.28 -5.10
N VAL A 37 -14.68 -0.81 -5.20
CA VAL A 37 -15.19 -1.46 -6.43
C VAL A 37 -15.25 -0.51 -7.63
N PRO A 38 -15.67 0.78 -7.50
CA PRO A 38 -15.66 1.70 -8.65
C PRO A 38 -14.26 1.97 -9.23
N TRP A 39 -13.22 1.90 -8.39
CA TRP A 39 -11.83 2.15 -8.82
C TRP A 39 -11.12 0.87 -9.28
N LEU A 40 -11.24 -0.23 -8.51
CA LEU A 40 -10.49 -1.47 -8.72
C LEU A 40 -11.27 -2.57 -9.45
N GLY A 41 -12.58 -2.36 -9.66
CA GLY A 41 -13.47 -3.38 -10.18
C GLY A 41 -13.52 -4.63 -9.30
N ASP A 42 -13.78 -5.78 -9.93
CA ASP A 42 -13.73 -7.10 -9.29
C ASP A 42 -12.34 -7.73 -9.49
N GLY A 43 -11.34 -7.19 -8.77
CA GLY A 43 -9.92 -7.49 -8.85
C GLY A 43 -9.37 -8.20 -7.60
N LEU A 44 -8.06 -8.24 -7.40
CA LEU A 44 -7.43 -8.98 -6.29
C LEU A 44 -7.94 -8.58 -4.90
N LEU A 45 -8.21 -7.29 -4.66
CA LEU A 45 -8.63 -6.79 -3.35
C LEU A 45 -10.12 -6.98 -3.06
N THR A 46 -10.94 -7.03 -4.10
CA THR A 46 -12.41 -7.02 -4.01
C THR A 46 -13.04 -8.39 -4.34
N SER A 47 -12.38 -9.21 -5.16
CA SER A 47 -12.85 -10.56 -5.51
C SER A 47 -12.74 -11.55 -4.36
N THR A 48 -13.49 -12.66 -4.46
CA THR A 48 -13.47 -13.78 -3.52
C THR A 48 -13.40 -15.13 -4.26
N GLY A 49 -13.28 -16.22 -3.51
CA GLY A 49 -13.31 -17.59 -4.01
C GLY A 49 -12.27 -17.88 -5.10
N ALA A 50 -12.68 -18.68 -6.09
CA ALA A 50 -11.79 -19.15 -7.16
C ALA A 50 -11.11 -18.02 -7.94
N LYS A 51 -11.82 -16.90 -8.19
CA LYS A 51 -11.27 -15.74 -8.91
C LYS A 51 -10.13 -15.09 -8.12
N TRP A 52 -10.33 -14.88 -6.83
CA TRP A 52 -9.28 -14.38 -5.93
C TRP A 52 -8.07 -15.31 -5.91
N HIS A 53 -8.29 -16.62 -5.79
CA HIS A 53 -7.21 -17.60 -5.80
C HIS A 53 -6.41 -17.57 -7.10
N ALA A 54 -7.08 -17.49 -8.25
CA ALA A 54 -6.43 -17.40 -9.55
C ALA A 54 -5.57 -16.13 -9.68
N HIS A 55 -6.14 -14.97 -9.36
CA HIS A 55 -5.41 -13.69 -9.42
C HIS A 55 -4.21 -13.66 -8.45
N ARG A 56 -4.39 -14.16 -7.22
CA ARG A 56 -3.30 -14.22 -6.24
C ARG A 56 -2.19 -15.14 -6.71
N LYS A 57 -2.54 -16.35 -7.20
CA LYS A 57 -1.56 -17.30 -7.74
C LYS A 57 -0.74 -16.71 -8.89
N MET A 58 -1.39 -15.93 -9.75
CA MET A 58 -0.72 -15.25 -10.87
C MET A 58 0.27 -14.17 -10.39
N LEU A 59 -0.04 -13.43 -9.33
CA LEU A 59 0.77 -12.31 -8.84
C LEU A 59 1.88 -12.72 -7.86
N THR A 60 1.71 -13.80 -7.09
CA THR A 60 2.72 -14.25 -6.10
C THR A 60 4.15 -14.31 -6.64
N PRO A 61 4.44 -14.76 -7.88
CA PRO A 61 5.80 -14.79 -8.42
C PRO A 61 6.49 -13.41 -8.50
N ALA A 62 5.73 -12.33 -8.67
CA ALA A 62 6.28 -10.96 -8.71
C ALA A 62 6.82 -10.51 -7.35
N PHE A 63 6.45 -11.18 -6.26
CA PHE A 63 6.94 -10.93 -4.91
C PHE A 63 7.98 -11.96 -4.46
N HIS A 64 8.56 -12.71 -5.40
CA HIS A 64 9.66 -13.61 -5.11
C HIS A 64 10.93 -12.80 -4.78
N PHE A 65 11.76 -13.29 -3.84
CA PHE A 65 12.93 -12.57 -3.31
C PHE A 65 13.82 -11.94 -4.38
N ARG A 66 14.14 -12.67 -5.46
CA ARG A 66 14.94 -12.14 -6.58
C ARG A 66 14.35 -10.90 -7.25
N ILE A 67 13.03 -10.83 -7.39
CA ILE A 67 12.35 -9.65 -7.95
C ILE A 67 12.40 -8.50 -6.94
N LEU A 68 12.16 -8.80 -5.65
CA LEU A 68 12.27 -7.78 -4.59
C LEU A 68 13.70 -7.21 -4.48
N GLU A 69 14.73 -8.05 -4.62
CA GLU A 69 16.14 -7.64 -4.68
C GLU A 69 16.39 -6.71 -5.87
N SER A 70 15.77 -6.98 -7.03
CA SER A 70 15.88 -6.09 -8.19
C SER A 70 15.24 -4.71 -7.97
N CYS A 71 14.33 -4.57 -7.00
CA CYS A 71 13.74 -3.30 -6.60
C CYS A 71 14.59 -2.51 -5.58
N LEU A 72 15.58 -3.13 -4.92
CA LEU A 72 16.41 -2.45 -3.92
C LEU A 72 17.14 -1.20 -4.46
N PRO A 73 17.71 -1.21 -5.68
CA PRO A 73 18.30 0.00 -6.25
C PRO A 73 17.29 1.15 -6.40
N ILE A 74 16.04 0.83 -6.77
CA ILE A 74 14.94 1.80 -6.87
C ILE A 74 14.63 2.40 -5.50
N PHE A 75 14.53 1.56 -4.47
CA PHE A 75 14.23 2.00 -3.11
C PHE A 75 15.34 2.90 -2.56
N ASN A 76 16.59 2.47 -2.69
CA ASN A 76 17.75 3.21 -2.20
C ASN A 76 17.87 4.58 -2.87
N ARG A 77 17.66 4.65 -4.19
CA ARG A 77 17.74 5.89 -4.94
C ARG A 77 16.66 6.90 -4.53
N ASN A 78 15.41 6.45 -4.41
CA ASN A 78 14.31 7.32 -3.96
C ASN A 78 14.45 7.70 -2.48
N ALA A 79 14.98 6.82 -1.63
CA ALA A 79 15.26 7.13 -0.22
C ALA A 79 16.41 8.15 -0.07
N GLN A 80 17.46 8.06 -0.87
CA GLN A 80 18.53 9.06 -0.91
C GLN A 80 18.02 10.43 -1.35
N LEU A 81 17.11 10.46 -2.34
CA LEU A 81 16.46 11.70 -2.76
C LEU A 81 15.61 12.31 -1.64
N LEU A 82 14.81 11.48 -0.95
CA LEU A 82 14.05 11.89 0.22
C LEU A 82 14.95 12.52 1.28
N ILE A 83 16.06 11.86 1.64
CA ILE A 83 17.01 12.37 2.65
C ILE A 83 17.55 13.75 2.24
N LYS A 84 17.94 13.92 0.98
CA LYS A 84 18.43 15.20 0.47
C LYS A 84 17.37 16.31 0.61
N ILE A 85 16.14 16.04 0.21
CA ILE A 85 15.03 17.00 0.32
C ILE A 85 14.77 17.37 1.78
N LEU A 86 14.75 16.38 2.68
CA LEU A 86 14.54 16.62 4.11
C LEU A 86 15.68 17.43 4.73
N GLN A 87 16.93 17.18 4.34
CA GLN A 87 18.10 17.95 4.80
C GLN A 87 18.01 19.41 4.35
N ASP A 88 17.67 19.65 3.08
CA ASP A 88 17.52 21.00 2.53
C ASP A 88 16.39 21.75 3.24
N LYS A 89 15.25 21.08 3.51
CA LYS A 89 14.09 21.70 4.19
C LYS A 89 14.29 21.92 5.69
N PHE A 90 15.02 21.04 6.37
CA PHE A 90 15.32 21.20 7.79
C PHE A 90 16.30 22.34 8.06
N ALA A 91 17.12 22.72 7.07
CA ALA A 91 17.95 23.92 7.18
C ALA A 91 17.11 25.21 7.26
N ASP A 92 15.93 25.21 6.63
CA ASP A 92 15.02 26.36 6.59
C ASP A 92 14.03 26.35 7.79
N ASP A 93 13.55 25.17 8.22
CA ASP A 93 12.52 25.01 9.25
C ASP A 93 12.97 24.14 10.44
N LYS A 94 12.70 24.59 11.67
CA LYS A 94 13.06 23.84 12.90
C LYS A 94 12.16 22.61 13.17
N ILE A 95 10.99 22.53 12.54
CA ILE A 95 10.05 21.41 12.66
C ILE A 95 9.49 21.13 11.27
N LEU A 96 9.64 19.89 10.80
CA LEU A 96 9.23 19.46 9.47
C LEU A 96 8.17 18.36 9.55
N ASN A 97 7.03 18.54 8.89
CA ASN A 97 6.06 17.47 8.70
C ASN A 97 6.56 16.52 7.59
N VAL A 98 6.87 15.27 7.97
CA VAL A 98 7.45 14.27 7.07
C VAL A 98 6.42 13.45 6.29
N ASP A 99 5.14 13.48 6.67
CA ASP A 99 4.10 12.59 6.13
C ASP A 99 3.94 12.74 4.62
N THR A 100 3.96 14.00 4.16
CA THR A 100 3.84 14.30 2.71
C THR A 100 5.07 13.80 1.96
N PHE A 101 6.28 14.02 2.49
CA PHE A 101 7.52 13.59 1.83
C PHE A 101 7.64 12.07 1.78
N ILE A 102 7.26 11.37 2.84
CA ILE A 102 7.22 9.89 2.88
C ILE A 102 6.19 9.37 1.87
N SER A 103 5.02 10.01 1.78
CA SER A 103 3.98 9.63 0.83
C SER A 103 4.43 9.80 -0.62
N LEU A 104 5.08 10.92 -0.95
CA LEU A 104 5.64 11.17 -2.29
C LEU A 104 6.77 10.18 -2.63
N CYS A 105 7.67 9.90 -1.69
CA CYS A 105 8.70 8.88 -1.86
C CYS A 105 8.11 7.48 -2.10
N SER A 106 7.07 7.12 -1.34
CA SER A 106 6.36 5.84 -1.51
C SER A 106 5.70 5.75 -2.88
N LEU A 107 5.12 6.86 -3.36
CA LEU A 107 4.51 6.96 -4.69
C LEU A 107 5.54 6.77 -5.82
N ASP A 108 6.70 7.43 -5.71
CA ASP A 108 7.80 7.26 -6.68
C ASP A 108 8.32 5.83 -6.68
N ILE A 109 8.51 5.23 -5.50
CA ILE A 109 8.97 3.86 -5.34
C ILE A 109 8.01 2.88 -6.00
N ILE A 110 6.71 2.95 -5.69
CA ILE A 110 5.74 1.98 -6.26
C ILE A 110 5.58 2.19 -7.76
N SER A 111 5.65 3.43 -8.25
CA SER A 111 5.49 3.73 -9.67
C SER A 111 6.67 3.22 -10.48
N GLU A 112 7.88 3.37 -9.98
CA GLU A 112 9.06 2.85 -10.65
C GLU A 112 9.15 1.32 -10.53
N ALA A 113 8.90 0.76 -9.34
CA ALA A 113 9.03 -0.67 -9.11
C ALA A 113 7.93 -1.50 -9.78
N ALA A 114 6.67 -1.04 -9.76
CA ALA A 114 5.54 -1.80 -10.30
C ALA A 114 5.21 -1.43 -11.75
N MET A 115 5.43 -0.17 -12.17
CA MET A 115 5.05 0.31 -13.50
C MET A 115 6.25 0.65 -14.40
N GLY A 116 7.47 0.68 -13.86
CA GLY A 116 8.67 1.09 -14.61
C GLY A 116 8.71 2.58 -14.95
N VAL A 117 7.90 3.40 -14.28
CA VAL A 117 7.75 4.84 -14.58
C VAL A 117 8.33 5.68 -13.44
N ARG A 118 9.17 6.65 -13.79
CA ARG A 118 9.69 7.66 -12.85
C ARG A 118 8.76 8.87 -12.86
N LEU A 119 7.94 9.00 -11.82
CA LEU A 119 7.02 10.15 -11.67
C LEU A 119 7.73 11.41 -11.17
N GLU A 120 8.82 11.23 -10.43
CA GLU A 120 9.59 12.32 -9.81
C GLU A 120 8.70 13.19 -8.91
N ALA A 121 7.70 12.56 -8.26
CA ALA A 121 6.69 13.21 -7.43
C ALA A 121 7.33 13.97 -6.25
N GLN A 122 8.45 13.49 -5.72
CA GLN A 122 9.21 14.18 -4.67
C GLN A 122 9.81 15.53 -5.11
N LEU A 123 10.03 15.74 -6.42
CA LEU A 123 10.61 16.98 -6.95
C LEU A 123 9.56 17.99 -7.41
N GLN A 124 8.31 17.55 -7.56
CA GLN A 124 7.23 18.43 -7.95
C GLN A 124 6.95 19.43 -6.81
N LYS A 125 6.85 20.71 -7.15
CA LYS A 125 6.46 21.77 -6.20
C LYS A 125 4.98 21.57 -5.87
N HIS A 126 4.69 20.71 -4.91
CA HIS A 126 3.38 20.68 -4.30
C HIS A 126 3.24 21.94 -3.45
N SER A 127 2.40 22.86 -3.92
CA SER A 127 1.87 23.94 -3.09
C SER A 127 1.18 23.27 -1.90
N THR A 128 1.81 23.32 -0.74
CA THR A 128 1.20 22.93 0.52
C THR A 128 -0.07 23.75 0.67
N LEU A 129 -1.22 23.07 0.77
CA LEU A 129 -2.48 23.67 1.21
C LEU A 129 -2.35 24.13 2.68
#